data_AF-A0A525KW73-F1
#
_entry.id   AF-A0A525KW73-F1
#
_cell.length_a   1.000
_cell.length_b   1.000
_cell.length_c   1.000
_cell.angle_alpha   90.00
_cell.angle_beta   90.00
_cell.angle_gamma   90.00
#
_symmetry.space_group_name_H-M   'P 1'
#
loop_
_entity.id
_entity.type
_entity.pdbx_description
1 polymer ?
#
loop_
_entity_poly.entity_id
_entity_poly.type
_entity_poly.pdbx_seq_one_letter_code
_entity_poly.pdbx_strand_id
1 'polypeptide(L)'
;MKLLPLAIGAAVLCAASAAQASPAFDAFQKICVAHRGDAAGALAAATAAGWQPVPKAVLGMIPLSDGKMSGLDGRLLSGGSGMMVLLVAHSDQISKTRPIPADICALGVTGDAASLPAEAGAFAEVPATTDPDVKGASVFVWRAGAARHVPVALASLRPEQANHDVSMLAVAAQGPVTLLALTVPTK
;
A
#
# COMPACT_ATOMS: atom_id res chain seq x y z
N MET A 1 6.29 67.36 16.35
CA MET A 1 5.48 66.29 15.74
C MET A 1 6.43 65.28 15.12
N LYS A 2 6.53 64.06 15.66
CA LYS A 2 7.40 62.99 15.12
C LYS A 2 6.51 61.96 14.42
N LEU A 3 6.69 61.79 13.11
CA LEU A 3 6.02 60.77 12.30
C LEU A 3 6.73 59.44 12.52
N LEU A 4 6.02 58.45 13.06
CA LEU A 4 6.48 57.06 13.17
C LEU A 4 6.14 56.32 11.86
N PRO A 5 7.10 55.66 11.18
CA PRO A 5 6.80 54.86 10.01
C PRO A 5 6.20 53.51 10.42
N LEU A 6 5.00 53.21 9.92
CA LEU A 6 4.42 51.85 9.97
C LEU A 6 5.25 50.93 9.07
N ALA A 7 6.06 50.07 9.68
CA ALA A 7 6.67 48.93 9.01
C ALA A 7 5.60 47.84 8.82
N ILE A 8 5.01 47.77 7.63
CA ILE A 8 4.17 46.66 7.20
C ILE A 8 5.09 45.47 6.95
N GLY A 9 5.22 44.59 7.95
CA GLY A 9 5.91 43.31 7.81
C GLY A 9 5.10 42.40 6.90
N ALA A 10 5.60 42.14 5.70
CA ALA A 10 5.09 41.11 4.81
C ALA A 10 5.34 39.73 5.44
N ALA A 11 4.34 39.19 6.15
CA ALA A 11 4.32 37.79 6.53
C ALA A 11 4.20 36.97 5.24
N VAL A 12 5.34 36.47 4.75
CA VAL A 12 5.37 35.43 3.72
C VAL A 12 4.78 34.18 4.37
N LEU A 13 3.47 33.99 4.18
CA LEU A 13 2.80 32.72 4.38
C LEU A 13 3.42 31.76 3.37
N CYS A 14 4.44 31.02 3.79
CA CYS A 14 4.81 29.77 3.12
C CYS A 14 3.58 28.87 3.23
N ALA A 15 2.68 28.97 2.24
CA ALA A 15 1.71 27.94 1.96
C ALA A 15 2.54 26.70 1.66
N ALA A 16 2.75 25.87 2.68
CA ALA A 16 3.20 24.51 2.46
C ALA A 16 2.11 23.89 1.59
N SER A 17 2.35 23.83 0.29
CA SER A 17 1.59 22.97 -0.59
C SER A 17 1.77 21.58 -0.02
N ALA A 18 0.79 21.11 0.75
CA ALA A 18 0.75 19.73 1.17
C ALA A 18 0.88 18.95 -0.14
N ALA A 19 1.99 18.21 -0.28
CA ALA A 19 2.20 17.37 -1.43
C ALA A 19 0.99 16.44 -1.50
N GLN A 20 0.10 16.71 -2.46
CA GLN A 20 -1.14 15.99 -2.56
C GLN A 20 -0.77 14.56 -2.97
N ALA A 21 -1.19 13.59 -2.17
CA ALA A 21 -0.93 12.19 -2.46
C ALA A 21 -1.38 11.87 -3.89
N SER A 22 -0.60 11.06 -4.59
CA SER A 22 -0.97 10.60 -5.92
C SER A 22 -2.37 9.96 -5.90
N PRO A 23 -3.16 10.08 -6.99
CA PRO A 23 -4.46 9.43 -7.06
C PRO A 23 -4.39 7.92 -6.81
N ALA A 24 -3.29 7.28 -7.20
CA ALA A 24 -3.05 5.86 -6.96
C ALA A 24 -2.87 5.54 -5.47
N PHE A 25 -2.09 6.35 -4.73
CA PHE A 25 -1.91 6.13 -3.30
C PHE A 25 -3.16 6.46 -2.48
N ASP A 26 -3.91 7.49 -2.88
CA ASP A 26 -5.23 7.78 -2.29
C ASP A 26 -6.21 6.61 -2.50
N ALA A 27 -6.26 6.04 -3.71
CA ALA A 27 -7.05 4.84 -3.99
C ALA A 27 -6.60 3.64 -3.12
N PHE A 28 -5.29 3.42 -3.01
CA PHE A 28 -4.74 2.37 -2.16
C PHE A 28 -5.11 2.54 -0.69
N GLN A 29 -5.05 3.76 -0.15
CA GLN A 29 -5.47 4.02 1.23
C GLN A 29 -6.96 3.76 1.44
N LYS A 30 -7.81 4.25 0.53
CA LYS A 30 -9.27 4.09 0.62
C LYS A 30 -9.73 2.64 0.45
N ILE A 31 -9.02 1.84 -0.35
CA ILE A 31 -9.45 0.49 -0.71
C ILE A 31 -8.73 -0.58 0.12
N CYS A 32 -7.40 -0.52 0.22
CA CYS A 32 -6.62 -1.55 0.93
C CYS A 32 -6.43 -1.22 2.41
N VAL A 33 -5.96 0.00 2.74
CA VAL A 33 -5.64 0.37 4.12
C VAL A 33 -6.90 0.48 4.98
N ALA A 34 -7.93 1.18 4.51
CA ALA A 34 -9.19 1.36 5.24
C ALA A 34 -9.89 0.04 5.58
N HIS A 35 -9.70 -0.98 4.73
CA HIS A 35 -10.25 -2.33 4.91
C HIS A 35 -9.24 -3.32 5.50
N ARG A 36 -8.04 -2.87 5.89
CA ARG A 36 -6.98 -3.71 6.49
C ARG A 36 -6.68 -4.97 5.67
N GLY A 37 -6.68 -4.86 4.35
CA GLY A 37 -6.43 -6.00 3.47
C GLY A 37 -7.60 -6.99 3.33
N ASP A 38 -8.75 -6.76 3.99
CA ASP A 38 -9.94 -7.59 3.85
C ASP A 38 -10.43 -7.62 2.40
N ALA A 39 -10.44 -8.81 1.81
CA ALA A 39 -10.75 -9.00 0.40
C ALA A 39 -12.16 -8.52 0.04
N ALA A 40 -13.16 -8.89 0.85
CA ALA A 40 -14.56 -8.57 0.56
C ALA A 40 -14.81 -7.06 0.64
N GLY A 41 -14.32 -6.40 1.69
CA GLY A 41 -14.41 -4.96 1.89
C GLY A 41 -13.70 -4.17 0.79
N ALA A 42 -12.47 -4.55 0.44
CA ALA A 42 -11.70 -3.88 -0.62
C ALA A 42 -12.40 -3.99 -1.99
N LEU A 43 -12.89 -5.18 -2.37
CA LEU A 43 -13.60 -5.38 -3.63
C LEU A 43 -14.92 -4.60 -3.67
N ALA A 44 -15.66 -4.54 -2.56
CA ALA A 44 -16.88 -3.76 -2.46
C ALA A 44 -16.61 -2.26 -2.60
N ALA A 45 -15.57 -1.74 -1.93
CA ALA A 45 -15.17 -0.34 -2.02
C ALA A 45 -14.74 0.06 -3.45
N ALA A 46 -13.93 -0.77 -4.11
CA ALA A 46 -13.54 -0.54 -5.50
C ALA A 46 -14.74 -0.58 -6.46
N THR A 47 -15.66 -1.53 -6.27
CA THR A 47 -16.89 -1.61 -7.07
C THR A 47 -17.76 -0.36 -6.88
N ALA A 48 -17.91 0.12 -5.65
CA ALA A 48 -18.63 1.37 -5.35
C ALA A 48 -17.96 2.60 -5.98
N ALA A 49 -16.64 2.58 -6.16
CA ALA A 49 -15.88 3.59 -6.88
C ALA A 49 -15.92 3.43 -8.42
N GLY A 50 -16.73 2.52 -8.95
CA GLY A 50 -16.92 2.31 -10.40
C GLY A 50 -15.90 1.40 -11.07
N TRP A 51 -15.05 0.72 -10.30
CA TRP A 51 -14.05 -0.21 -10.86
C TRP A 51 -14.74 -1.47 -11.39
N GLN A 52 -14.23 -1.99 -12.51
CA GLN A 52 -14.82 -3.14 -13.18
C GLN A 52 -14.14 -4.45 -12.76
N PRO A 53 -14.82 -5.59 -12.73
CA PRO A 53 -14.18 -6.88 -12.47
C PRO A 53 -13.06 -7.19 -13.46
N VAL A 54 -11.92 -7.70 -12.96
CA VAL A 54 -10.88 -8.25 -13.84
C VAL A 54 -11.41 -9.57 -14.43
N PRO A 55 -11.34 -9.79 -15.75
CA PRO A 55 -11.76 -11.05 -16.35
C PRO A 55 -11.00 -12.24 -15.75
N LYS A 56 -11.70 -13.34 -15.46
CA LYS A 56 -11.08 -14.56 -14.88
C LYS A 56 -9.92 -15.10 -15.71
N ALA A 57 -10.00 -15.00 -17.03
CA ALA A 57 -8.91 -15.38 -17.93
C ALA A 57 -7.63 -14.57 -17.67
N VAL A 58 -7.76 -13.29 -17.32
CA VAL A 58 -6.62 -12.42 -16.97
C VAL A 58 -6.06 -12.79 -15.60
N LEU A 59 -6.92 -13.01 -14.61
CA LEU A 59 -6.50 -13.46 -13.29
C LEU A 59 -5.75 -14.81 -13.35
N GLY A 60 -6.19 -15.73 -14.22
CA GLY A 60 -5.53 -17.01 -14.44
C GLY A 60 -4.15 -16.93 -15.08
N MET A 61 -3.76 -15.78 -15.65
CA MET A 61 -2.41 -15.55 -16.17
C MET A 61 -1.45 -15.01 -15.11
N ILE A 62 -1.95 -14.55 -13.96
CA ILE A 62 -1.10 -14.09 -12.88
C ILE A 62 -0.44 -15.32 -12.28
N PRO A 63 0.91 -15.42 -12.28
CA PRO A 63 1.60 -16.55 -11.69
C PRO A 63 1.36 -16.50 -10.18
N LEU A 64 0.33 -17.21 -9.72
CA LEU A 64 0.12 -17.46 -8.31
C LEU A 64 1.34 -18.24 -7.83
N SER A 65 2.05 -17.71 -6.84
CA SER A 65 3.24 -18.32 -6.27
C SER A 65 2.96 -19.78 -5.90
N ASP A 66 3.40 -20.73 -6.73
CA ASP A 66 3.40 -22.18 -6.51
C ASP A 66 2.15 -22.80 -5.84
N GLY A 67 0.95 -22.28 -6.10
CA GLY A 67 -0.31 -22.76 -5.49
C GLY A 67 -0.54 -22.32 -4.03
N LYS A 68 0.20 -21.31 -3.58
CA LYS A 68 0.23 -20.78 -2.21
C LYS A 68 -0.73 -19.62 -1.96
N MET A 69 -1.36 -19.14 -3.04
CA MET A 69 -2.39 -18.13 -3.00
C MET A 69 -3.74 -18.73 -3.38
N SER A 70 -4.79 -18.31 -2.68
CA SER A 70 -6.18 -18.70 -2.93
C SER A 70 -7.07 -17.47 -2.92
N GLY A 71 -8.30 -17.62 -3.44
CA GLY A 71 -9.29 -16.53 -3.42
C GLY A 71 -8.90 -15.31 -4.26
N LEU A 72 -8.08 -15.49 -5.31
CA LEU A 72 -7.68 -14.39 -6.19
C LEU A 72 -8.91 -13.79 -6.89
N ASP A 73 -9.14 -12.50 -6.67
CA ASP A 73 -10.09 -11.67 -7.41
C ASP A 73 -9.49 -10.27 -7.62
N GLY A 74 -10.07 -9.47 -8.50
CA GLY A 74 -9.56 -8.15 -8.78
C GLY A 74 -10.57 -7.18 -9.37
N ARG A 75 -10.22 -5.90 -9.31
CA ARG A 75 -10.96 -4.81 -9.95
C ARG A 75 -10.00 -3.98 -10.79
N LEU A 76 -10.49 -3.43 -11.88
CA LEU A 76 -9.75 -2.66 -12.86
C LEU A 76 -10.38 -1.28 -12.99
N LEU A 77 -9.56 -0.25 -12.95
CA LEU A 77 -9.94 1.11 -13.33
C LEU A 77 -8.99 1.60 -14.41
N SER A 78 -9.56 1.99 -15.54
CA SER A 78 -8.82 2.63 -16.64
C SER A 78 -9.17 4.11 -16.68
N GLY A 79 -8.17 4.98 -16.79
CA GLY A 79 -8.35 6.43 -16.85
C GLY A 79 -7.28 7.12 -17.68
N GLY A 80 -7.39 8.45 -17.82
CA GLY A 80 -6.45 9.25 -18.62
C GLY A 80 -5.01 9.24 -18.10
N SER A 81 -4.80 8.92 -16.82
CA SER A 81 -3.49 8.84 -16.16
C SER A 81 -2.85 7.44 -16.23
N GLY A 82 -3.54 6.45 -16.79
CA GLY A 82 -3.08 5.07 -16.85
C GLY A 82 -4.13 4.06 -16.37
N MET A 83 -3.65 2.87 -16.00
CA MET A 83 -4.47 1.75 -15.56
C MET A 83 -4.12 1.42 -14.11
N MET A 84 -5.15 1.17 -13.31
CA MET A 84 -5.03 0.68 -11.95
C MET A 84 -5.72 -0.69 -11.82
N VAL A 85 -5.00 -1.66 -11.28
CA VAL A 85 -5.48 -3.02 -11.06
C VAL A 85 -5.42 -3.31 -9.57
N LEU A 86 -6.57 -3.44 -8.93
CA LEU A 86 -6.71 -4.01 -7.60
C LEU A 86 -6.69 -5.54 -7.71
N LEU A 87 -5.89 -6.17 -6.87
CA LEU A 87 -5.89 -7.62 -6.66
C LEU A 87 -6.04 -7.89 -5.17
N VAL A 88 -6.88 -8.87 -4.84
CA VAL A 88 -6.98 -9.41 -3.48
C VAL A 88 -6.72 -10.91 -3.52
N ALA A 89 -6.07 -11.42 -2.48
CA ALA A 89 -5.81 -12.85 -2.33
C ALA A 89 -5.57 -13.20 -0.87
N HIS A 90 -5.71 -14.49 -0.55
CA HIS A 90 -5.21 -15.06 0.69
C HIS A 90 -3.97 -15.90 0.40
N SER A 91 -2.89 -15.72 1.15
CA SER A 91 -1.65 -16.49 1.05
C SER A 91 -1.42 -17.31 2.30
N ASP A 92 -0.88 -18.53 2.17
CA ASP A 92 -0.44 -19.34 3.32
C ASP A 92 0.92 -18.87 3.90
N GLN A 93 1.56 -17.89 3.26
CA GLN A 93 2.87 -17.35 3.65
C GLN A 93 3.01 -15.85 3.31
N ILE A 94 3.70 -15.07 4.16
CA ILE A 94 4.06 -13.67 3.88
C ILE A 94 5.38 -13.53 3.10
N SER A 95 6.23 -14.55 3.14
CA SER A 95 7.46 -14.64 2.35
C SER A 95 7.79 -16.11 2.09
N LYS A 96 8.67 -16.37 1.11
CA LYS A 96 9.11 -17.74 0.75
C LYS A 96 9.64 -18.56 1.92
N THR A 97 10.15 -17.89 2.95
CA THR A 97 10.81 -18.47 4.12
C THR A 97 9.92 -18.46 5.36
N ARG A 98 8.69 -17.93 5.28
CA ARG A 98 7.83 -17.64 6.45
C ARG A 98 6.38 -18.06 6.20
N PRO A 99 5.97 -19.25 6.69
CA PRO A 99 4.61 -19.76 6.57
C PRO A 99 3.68 -19.06 7.58
N ILE A 100 3.45 -17.77 7.34
CA ILE A 100 2.52 -16.95 8.11
C ILE A 100 1.36 -16.65 7.16
N PRO A 101 0.15 -17.19 7.40
CA PRO A 101 -1.01 -16.90 6.57
C PRO A 101 -1.33 -15.41 6.58
N ALA A 102 -1.76 -14.85 5.45
CA ALA A 102 -2.08 -13.44 5.35
C ALA A 102 -3.07 -13.12 4.23
N ASP A 103 -3.87 -12.10 4.47
CA ASP A 103 -4.68 -11.46 3.44
C ASP A 103 -3.85 -10.38 2.76
N ILE A 104 -3.98 -10.32 1.43
CA ILE A 104 -3.23 -9.42 0.55
C ILE A 104 -4.23 -8.56 -0.20
N CYS A 105 -4.03 -7.24 -0.14
CA CYS A 105 -4.67 -6.27 -1.01
C CYS A 105 -3.58 -5.48 -1.74
N ALA A 106 -3.49 -5.65 -3.05
CA ALA A 106 -2.47 -5.07 -3.89
C ALA A 106 -3.07 -4.17 -4.95
N LEU A 107 -2.39 -3.07 -5.24
CA LEU A 107 -2.71 -2.15 -6.32
C LEU A 107 -1.53 -2.06 -7.29
N GLY A 108 -1.72 -2.55 -8.50
CA GLY A 108 -0.82 -2.32 -9.64
C GLY A 108 -1.21 -1.06 -10.39
N VAL A 109 -0.23 -0.23 -10.70
CA VAL A 109 -0.42 1.08 -11.33
C VAL A 109 0.49 1.16 -12.56
N THR A 110 -0.08 1.48 -13.72
CA THR A 110 0.69 1.94 -14.89
C THR A 110 0.63 3.46 -15.01
N GLY A 111 1.69 4.08 -15.53
CA GLY A 111 1.78 5.53 -15.68
C GLY A 111 2.69 6.17 -14.63
N ASP A 112 2.28 7.34 -14.11
CA ASP A 112 3.06 8.05 -13.10
C ASP A 112 2.91 7.39 -11.72
N ALA A 113 3.95 6.67 -11.33
CA ALA A 113 4.05 5.98 -10.05
C ALA A 113 5.36 6.30 -9.32
N ALA A 114 6.10 7.32 -9.77
CA ALA A 114 7.42 7.64 -9.24
C ALA A 114 7.34 8.12 -7.77
N SER A 115 6.21 8.72 -7.35
CA SER A 115 6.01 9.17 -5.97
C SER A 115 5.63 8.06 -4.99
N LEU A 116 5.16 6.89 -5.47
CA LEU A 116 4.59 5.85 -4.61
C LEU A 116 5.53 5.34 -3.52
N PRO A 117 6.85 5.13 -3.76
CA PRO A 117 7.75 4.72 -2.69
C PRO A 117 7.87 5.76 -1.57
N ALA A 118 7.91 7.05 -1.92
CA ALA A 118 8.00 8.13 -0.95
C ALA A 118 6.69 8.29 -0.16
N GLU A 119 5.55 8.21 -0.84
CA GLU A 119 4.22 8.27 -0.22
C GLU A 119 3.97 7.10 0.74
N ALA A 120 4.37 5.89 0.34
CA ALA A 120 4.31 4.70 1.20
C ALA A 120 5.18 4.83 2.45
N GLY A 121 6.41 5.34 2.32
CA GLY A 121 7.28 5.59 3.47
C GLY A 121 6.71 6.65 4.41
N ALA A 122 6.16 7.74 3.85
CA ALA A 122 5.52 8.79 4.63
C ALA A 122 4.30 8.29 5.40
N PHE A 123 3.48 7.44 4.78
CA PHE A 123 2.34 6.80 5.45
C PHE A 123 2.77 5.78 6.51
N ALA A 124 3.76 4.96 6.20
CA ALA A 124 4.20 3.90 7.11
C ALA A 124 4.87 4.49 8.36
N GLU A 125 5.51 5.65 8.27
CA GLU A 125 6.22 6.32 9.38
C GLU A 125 7.24 5.42 10.09
N VAL A 126 7.72 4.38 9.39
CA VAL A 126 8.74 3.45 9.88
C VAL A 126 9.81 3.25 8.80
N PRO A 127 11.04 2.90 9.16
CA PRO A 127 12.06 2.56 8.18
C PRO A 127 11.64 1.37 7.31
N ALA A 128 12.02 1.38 6.04
CA ALA A 128 11.96 0.18 5.21
C ALA A 128 12.86 -0.91 5.82
N THR A 129 12.44 -2.16 5.72
CA THR A 129 13.19 -3.32 6.17
C THR A 129 14.45 -3.51 5.34
N THR A 130 15.51 -4.01 5.99
CA THR A 130 16.77 -4.40 5.35
C THR A 130 16.87 -5.93 5.22
N ASP A 131 15.75 -6.64 5.30
CA ASP A 131 15.70 -8.09 5.24
C ASP A 131 16.21 -8.60 3.87
N PRO A 132 17.19 -9.52 3.83
CA PRO A 132 17.79 -9.98 2.57
C PRO A 132 16.83 -10.74 1.66
N ASP A 133 15.70 -11.23 2.19
CA ASP A 133 14.64 -11.89 1.41
C ASP A 133 13.83 -10.88 0.58
N VAL A 134 13.91 -9.58 0.91
CA VAL A 134 13.24 -8.49 0.19
C VAL A 134 14.21 -7.88 -0.82
N LYS A 135 14.04 -8.25 -2.10
CA LYS A 135 14.83 -7.70 -3.21
C LYS A 135 13.95 -6.89 -4.16
N GLY A 136 14.41 -5.70 -4.55
CA GLY A 136 13.73 -4.85 -5.53
C GLY A 136 12.44 -4.21 -5.04
N ALA A 137 12.18 -4.23 -3.73
CA ALA A 137 11.01 -3.61 -3.11
C ALA A 137 11.41 -2.82 -1.86
N SER A 138 10.67 -1.75 -1.57
CA SER A 138 10.66 -1.12 -0.25
C SER A 138 9.55 -1.75 0.56
N VAL A 139 9.88 -2.42 1.67
CA VAL A 139 8.90 -3.08 2.52
C VAL A 139 8.93 -2.46 3.91
N PHE A 140 7.78 -1.98 4.37
CA PHE A 140 7.59 -1.39 5.69
C PHE A 140 6.76 -2.36 6.52
N VAL A 141 7.21 -2.67 7.74
CA VAL A 141 6.52 -3.61 8.62
C VAL A 141 6.31 -2.96 9.97
N TRP A 142 5.07 -2.97 10.46
CA TRP A 142 4.73 -2.34 11.72
C TRP A 142 3.60 -3.09 12.44
N ARG A 143 3.42 -2.74 13.72
CA ARG A 143 2.24 -3.09 14.51
C ARG A 143 1.25 -1.92 14.53
N ALA A 144 0.01 -2.17 14.12
CA ALA A 144 -1.16 -1.35 14.33
C ALA A 144 -1.64 -1.49 15.78
N GLY A 145 -1.99 -0.39 16.45
CA GLY A 145 -2.55 -0.42 17.81
C GLY A 145 -2.06 0.67 18.75
N ALA A 146 -1.01 1.40 18.40
CA ALA A 146 -0.65 2.64 19.07
C ALA A 146 -1.15 3.85 18.26
N ALA A 147 -1.06 5.06 18.83
CA ALA A 147 -1.35 6.31 18.12
C ALA A 147 -0.46 6.54 16.88
N ARG A 148 0.57 5.70 16.69
CA ARG A 148 1.52 5.70 15.57
C ARG A 148 1.92 4.26 15.21
N HIS A 149 2.46 4.07 14.02
CA HIS A 149 3.03 2.78 13.62
C HIS A 149 4.30 2.46 14.43
N VAL A 150 4.39 1.25 14.98
CA VAL A 150 5.57 0.77 15.70
C VAL A 150 6.33 -0.21 14.82
N PRO A 151 7.62 0.05 14.49
CA PRO A 151 8.37 -0.80 13.57
C PRO A 151 8.51 -2.22 14.10
N VAL A 152 8.39 -3.19 13.20
CA VAL A 152 8.64 -4.61 13.48
C VAL A 152 9.73 -5.09 12.54
N ALA A 153 10.76 -5.73 13.07
CA ALA A 153 11.77 -6.36 12.22
C ALA A 153 11.14 -7.58 11.55
N LEU A 154 11.07 -7.59 10.21
CA LEU A 154 10.51 -8.72 9.48
C LEU A 154 11.18 -10.01 9.93
N ALA A 155 12.52 -10.10 9.88
CA ALA A 155 13.38 -11.18 10.40
C ALA A 155 12.99 -11.79 11.76
N SER A 156 12.39 -11.03 12.67
CA SER A 156 12.00 -11.55 13.99
C SER A 156 10.54 -11.95 14.12
N LEU A 157 9.70 -11.69 13.09
CA LEU A 157 8.29 -12.00 13.11
C LEU A 157 8.06 -13.52 13.12
N ARG A 158 7.45 -14.00 14.21
CA ARG A 158 7.07 -15.39 14.38
C ARG A 158 5.57 -15.59 14.12
N PRO A 159 5.11 -16.80 13.72
CA PRO A 159 3.69 -17.06 13.51
C PRO A 159 2.81 -16.68 14.70
N GLU A 160 3.25 -16.95 15.93
CA GLU A 160 2.51 -16.61 17.16
C GLU A 160 2.43 -15.09 17.44
N GLN A 161 3.30 -14.30 16.82
CA GLN A 161 3.33 -12.83 16.93
C GLN A 161 2.60 -12.15 15.77
N ALA A 162 2.38 -12.88 14.68
CA ALA A 162 1.68 -12.44 13.50
C ALA A 162 0.17 -12.57 13.73
N ASN A 163 -0.35 -11.69 14.57
CA ASN A 163 -1.79 -11.47 14.69
C ASN A 163 -2.25 -10.38 13.71
N HIS A 164 -3.56 -10.10 13.70
CA HIS A 164 -4.14 -9.01 12.91
C HIS A 164 -3.63 -7.62 13.30
N ASP A 165 -2.71 -7.47 14.26
CA ASP A 165 -2.12 -6.18 14.59
C ASP A 165 -0.85 -5.91 13.79
N VAL A 166 -0.30 -6.88 13.04
CA VAL A 166 0.84 -6.63 12.16
C VAL A 166 0.35 -6.22 10.78
N SER A 167 1.06 -5.29 10.15
CA SER A 167 0.81 -4.89 8.76
C SER A 167 2.12 -4.72 8.03
N MET A 168 2.12 -5.11 6.77
CA MET A 168 3.25 -4.98 5.87
C MET A 168 2.83 -4.24 4.61
N LEU A 169 3.50 -3.15 4.29
CA LEU A 169 3.33 -2.41 3.03
C LEU A 169 4.57 -2.62 2.17
N ALA A 170 4.38 -3.21 0.99
CA ALA A 170 5.43 -3.33 -0.01
C ALA A 170 5.18 -2.37 -1.17
N VAL A 171 6.24 -1.73 -1.66
CA VAL A 171 6.25 -0.98 -2.93
C VAL A 171 7.35 -1.50 -3.82
N ALA A 172 7.01 -1.92 -5.04
CA ALA A 172 7.98 -2.46 -5.99
C ALA A 172 7.67 -2.00 -7.42
N ALA A 173 8.70 -1.57 -8.15
CA ALA A 173 8.60 -1.34 -9.59
C ALA A 173 8.90 -2.65 -10.34
N GLN A 174 7.99 -3.06 -11.23
CA GLN A 174 8.10 -4.25 -12.07
C GLN A 174 7.84 -3.87 -13.54
N GLY A 175 8.88 -3.39 -14.21
CA GLY A 175 8.77 -2.88 -15.57
C GLY A 175 7.84 -1.65 -15.62
N PRO A 176 6.77 -1.65 -16.45
CA PRO A 176 5.85 -0.52 -16.58
C PRO A 176 4.80 -0.44 -15.44
N VAL A 177 4.78 -1.39 -14.52
CA VAL A 177 3.84 -1.45 -13.40
C VAL A 177 4.59 -1.16 -12.10
N THR A 178 4.04 -0.29 -11.27
CA THR A 178 4.44 -0.21 -9.85
C THR A 178 3.35 -0.84 -9.01
N LEU A 179 3.75 -1.72 -8.09
CA LEU A 179 2.87 -2.42 -7.16
C LEU A 179 2.97 -1.78 -5.78
N LEU A 180 1.81 -1.50 -5.19
CA LEU A 180 1.61 -1.29 -3.75
C LEU A 180 0.91 -2.53 -3.20
N ALA A 181 1.37 -3.13 -2.12
CA ALA A 181 0.70 -4.26 -1.50
C ALA A 181 0.62 -4.11 0.00
N LEU A 182 -0.60 -4.13 0.55
CA LEU A 182 -0.83 -4.31 1.98
C LEU A 182 -1.02 -5.80 2.24
N THR A 183 -0.21 -6.35 3.14
CA THR A 183 -0.33 -7.72 3.64
C THR A 183 -0.62 -7.67 5.13
N VAL A 184 -1.68 -8.35 5.56
CA VAL A 184 -2.10 -8.42 6.97
C VAL A 184 -2.16 -9.87 7.40
N PRO A 185 -1.31 -10.29 8.35
CA PRO A 185 -1.35 -11.66 8.85
C PRO A 185 -2.72 -12.06 9.41
N THR A 186 -3.04 -13.33 9.21
CA THR A 186 -4.26 -13.99 9.65
C THR A 186 -3.88 -15.17 10.55
N LYS A 187 -4.85 -15.62 11.37
CA LYS A 187 -4.65 -16.73 12.31
C LYS A 187 -4.87 -18.10 11.66
#